data_AF-A0A3S8ZYS0-F1
#
_entry.id   AF-A0A3S8ZYS0-F1
#
_cell.length_a   1.000
_cell.length_b   1.000
_cell.length_c   1.000
_cell.angle_alpha   90.00
_cell.angle_beta   90.00
_cell.angle_gamma   90.00
#
_symmetry.space_group_name_H-M   'P 1'
#
loop_
_entity.id
_entity.type
_entity.pdbx_description
1 polymer ?
#
loop_
_entity_poly.entity_id
_entity_poly.type
_entity_poly.pdbx_seq_one_letter_code
_entity_poly.pdbx_strand_id
1 'polypeptide(L)'
;MLDYFSLNGGLTTNVAGLLDYFRLNGGLSANVAGLLDYFRLNSGLSANVAGLLDYFRLNSGLSANVAGLLDYFRLNSGLSANVAGLLDYFRLNSGLSANVAGLLDYFRLNSGLSANVAGLLDYFRLISGFPANVAGLLDYIVCQPTPLSRHHQCRSLGDSLSRLPAL
;
A
#
# COMPACT_ATOMS: atom_id res chain seq x y z
N MET A 1 10.66 18.58 -16.30
CA MET A 1 10.96 18.40 -14.87
C MET A 1 10.33 19.58 -14.16
N LEU A 2 9.45 19.31 -13.20
CA LEU A 2 8.88 20.35 -12.34
C LEU A 2 9.39 20.08 -10.93
N ASP A 3 10.21 20.99 -10.43
CA ASP A 3 10.98 20.73 -9.21
C ASP A 3 10.12 20.89 -7.95
N TYR A 4 9.11 21.77 -7.98
CA TYR A 4 8.27 22.03 -6.83
C TYR A 4 6.85 22.51 -7.19
N PHE A 5 5.85 21.82 -6.64
CA PHE A 5 4.45 22.22 -6.66
C PHE A 5 3.88 22.24 -5.24
N SER A 6 3.22 23.34 -4.87
CA SER A 6 2.48 23.42 -3.61
C SER A 6 1.18 24.20 -3.79
N LEU A 7 0.05 23.61 -3.37
CA LEU A 7 -1.27 24.24 -3.46
C LEU A 7 -2.09 24.02 -2.19
N ASN A 8 -2.87 25.04 -1.82
CA ASN A 8 -3.91 24.97 -0.80
C ASN A 8 -5.26 25.01 -1.52
N GLY A 9 -5.92 23.86 -1.63
CA GLY A 9 -7.17 23.73 -2.39
C GLY A 9 -7.29 22.37 -3.06
N GLY A 10 -8.48 22.09 -3.60
CA GLY A 10 -8.70 20.91 -4.43
C GLY A 10 -8.00 21.05 -5.78
N LEU A 11 -7.50 19.94 -6.32
CA LEU A 11 -6.89 19.89 -7.65
C LEU A 11 -7.46 18.72 -8.45
N THR A 12 -7.81 19.00 -9.70
CA THR A 12 -8.07 17.97 -10.70
C THR A 12 -7.09 18.17 -11.83
N THR A 13 -6.19 17.22 -12.06
CA THR A 13 -5.11 17.39 -13.03
C THR A 13 -4.61 16.06 -13.59
N ASN A 14 -3.91 16.11 -14.72
CA ASN A 14 -3.05 15.01 -15.15
C ASN A 14 -1.60 15.43 -14.93
N VAL A 15 -0.83 14.57 -14.27
CA VAL A 15 0.61 14.77 -14.06
C VAL A 15 1.34 13.78 -14.95
N ALA A 16 2.22 14.27 -15.81
CA ALA A 16 3.08 13.42 -16.64
C ALA A 16 4.54 13.88 -16.56
N GLY A 17 5.47 12.93 -16.48
CA GLY A 17 6.91 13.18 -16.47
C GLY A 17 7.54 13.10 -15.07
N LEU A 18 8.68 13.77 -14.90
CA LEU A 18 9.47 13.77 -13.67
C LEU A 18 9.08 14.94 -12.76
N LEU A 19 8.76 14.62 -11.50
CA LEU A 19 8.28 15.58 -10.52
C LEU A 19 8.96 15.38 -9.16
N ASP A 20 9.84 16.29 -8.76
CA ASP A 20 10.65 16.09 -7.56
C ASP A 20 9.82 16.33 -6.29
N TYR A 21 9.01 17.38 -6.25
CA TYR A 21 8.22 17.72 -5.06
C TYR A 21 6.80 18.16 -5.38
N PHE A 22 5.83 17.45 -4.81
CA PHE A 22 4.41 17.79 -4.87
C PHE A 22 3.78 17.78 -3.48
N ARG A 23 3.16 18.90 -3.14
CA ARG A 23 2.39 19.05 -1.90
C ARG A 23 1.02 19.65 -2.15
N LEU A 24 -0.01 19.00 -1.63
CA LEU A 24 -1.37 19.54 -1.65
C LEU A 24 -1.99 19.50 -0.26
N ASN A 25 -2.53 20.65 0.16
CA ASN A 25 -3.38 20.75 1.34
C ASN A 25 -4.85 20.83 0.90
N GLY A 26 -5.31 19.80 0.21
CA GLY A 26 -6.66 19.66 -0.33
C GLY A 26 -6.80 18.33 -1.06
N GLY A 27 -8.02 18.05 -1.55
CA GLY A 27 -8.31 16.80 -2.26
C GLY A 27 -7.71 16.78 -3.66
N LEU A 28 -7.17 15.63 -4.08
CA LEU A 28 -6.64 15.46 -5.44
C LEU A 28 -7.43 14.40 -6.20
N SER A 29 -7.80 14.73 -7.43
CA SER A 29 -8.23 13.77 -8.45
C SER A 29 -7.26 13.83 -9.62
N ALA A 30 -6.51 12.75 -9.90
CA ALA A 30 -5.49 12.81 -10.94
C ALA A 30 -5.20 11.50 -11.65
N ASN A 31 -4.77 11.60 -12.91
CA ASN A 31 -3.96 10.55 -13.53
C ASN A 31 -2.50 10.98 -13.47
N VAL A 32 -1.65 10.07 -13.01
CA VAL A 32 -0.24 10.34 -12.76
C VAL A 32 0.57 9.31 -13.54
N ALA A 33 1.40 9.77 -14.47
CA ALA A 33 2.23 8.92 -15.31
C ALA A 33 3.69 9.40 -15.31
N GLY A 34 4.60 8.68 -14.65
CA GLY A 34 6.00 9.08 -14.60
C GLY A 34 6.68 8.75 -13.26
N LEU A 35 7.66 9.58 -12.90
CA LEU A 35 8.48 9.41 -11.71
C LEU A 35 8.22 10.58 -10.76
N LEU A 36 7.83 10.28 -9.53
CA LEU A 36 7.58 11.27 -8.49
C LEU A 36 8.38 10.95 -7.24
N ASP A 37 9.33 11.81 -6.91
CA ASP A 37 10.24 11.57 -5.80
C ASP A 37 9.50 11.82 -4.48
N TYR A 38 8.92 13.01 -4.30
CA TYR A 38 8.26 13.38 -3.06
C TYR A 38 6.83 13.85 -3.27
N PHE A 39 5.88 13.04 -2.81
CA PHE A 39 4.46 13.30 -2.93
C PHE A 39 3.76 13.32 -1.59
N ARG A 40 3.22 14.48 -1.20
CA ARG A 40 2.54 14.67 0.09
C ARG A 40 1.15 15.27 -0.06
N LEU A 41 0.16 14.57 0.49
CA LEU A 41 -1.23 15.00 0.53
C LEU A 41 -1.76 14.99 1.96
N ASN A 42 -2.45 16.07 2.33
CA ASN A 42 -3.10 16.16 3.63
C ASN A 42 -4.60 15.80 3.62
N SER A 43 -5.23 15.74 2.44
CA SER A 43 -6.65 15.33 2.26
C SER A 43 -6.74 14.15 1.29
N GLY A 44 -7.95 13.70 0.96
CA GLY A 44 -8.15 12.47 0.19
C GLY A 44 -7.59 12.52 -1.24
N LEU A 45 -7.17 11.36 -1.74
CA LEU A 45 -6.70 11.16 -3.12
C LEU A 45 -7.60 10.16 -3.84
N SER A 46 -7.99 10.50 -5.06
CA SER A 46 -8.50 9.58 -6.07
C SER A 46 -7.54 9.61 -7.26
N ALA A 47 -6.84 8.52 -7.56
CA ALA A 47 -5.88 8.55 -8.66
C ALA A 47 -5.69 7.23 -9.41
N ASN A 48 -5.32 7.35 -10.67
CA ASN A 48 -4.62 6.29 -11.40
C ASN A 48 -3.16 6.68 -11.49
N VAL A 49 -2.27 5.81 -11.00
CA VAL A 49 -0.82 6.04 -11.02
C VAL A 49 -0.17 4.96 -11.86
N ALA A 50 0.63 5.36 -12.84
CA ALA A 50 1.47 4.49 -13.64
C ALA A 50 2.92 4.99 -13.59
N GLY A 51 3.83 4.21 -13.01
CA GLY A 51 5.25 4.57 -12.92
C GLY A 51 5.80 4.39 -11.51
N LEU A 52 6.68 5.30 -11.11
CA LEU A 52 7.49 5.17 -9.92
C LEU A 52 7.17 6.29 -8.92
N LEU A 53 6.94 5.93 -7.67
CA LEU A 53 6.77 6.86 -6.54
C LEU A 53 7.77 6.50 -5.44
N ASP A 54 8.78 7.34 -5.22
CA ASP A 54 9.78 7.06 -4.18
C ASP A 54 9.19 7.30 -2.79
N TYR A 55 8.64 8.48 -2.54
CA TYR A 55 8.09 8.85 -1.25
C TYR A 55 6.67 9.37 -1.36
N PHE A 56 5.71 8.54 -0.95
CA PHE A 56 4.31 8.89 -0.90
C PHE A 56 3.80 8.94 0.54
N ARG A 57 3.27 10.10 0.92
CA ARG A 57 2.63 10.28 2.23
C ARG A 57 1.25 10.91 2.11
N LEU A 58 0.25 10.21 2.66
CA LEU A 58 -1.12 10.67 2.71
C LEU A 58 -1.68 10.58 4.14
N ASN A 59 -2.27 11.68 4.61
CA ASN A 59 -2.88 11.69 5.94
C ASN A 59 -4.34 11.20 5.95
N SER A 60 -5.05 11.33 4.84
CA SER A 60 -6.46 10.93 4.68
C SER A 60 -6.60 9.67 3.83
N GLY A 61 -7.83 9.36 3.40
CA GLY A 61 -8.12 8.15 2.64
C GLY A 61 -7.63 8.22 1.18
N LEU A 62 -7.22 7.06 0.66
CA LEU A 62 -6.83 6.87 -0.75
C LEU A 62 -7.81 5.93 -1.44
N SER A 63 -8.23 6.32 -2.64
CA SER A 63 -8.78 5.42 -3.65
C SER A 63 -7.83 5.45 -4.85
N ALA A 64 -7.18 4.33 -5.20
CA ALA A 64 -6.27 4.34 -6.34
C ALA A 64 -6.12 3.02 -7.09
N ASN A 65 -5.82 3.15 -8.38
CA ASN A 65 -5.19 2.09 -9.15
C ASN A 65 -3.73 2.46 -9.35
N VAL A 66 -2.80 1.58 -8.95
CA VAL A 66 -1.36 1.81 -9.05
C VAL A 66 -0.75 0.69 -9.88
N ALA A 67 0.00 1.07 -10.90
CA ALA A 67 0.82 0.15 -11.70
C ALA A 67 2.27 0.64 -11.71
N GLY A 68 3.18 -0.13 -11.10
CA GLY A 68 4.60 0.22 -11.05
C GLY A 68 5.21 0.02 -9.67
N LEU A 69 6.10 0.92 -9.26
CA LEU A 69 6.96 0.75 -8.10
C LEU A 69 6.67 1.84 -7.06
N LEU A 70 6.40 1.44 -5.82
CA LEU A 70 6.28 2.35 -4.66
C LEU A 70 7.35 1.98 -3.63
N ASP A 71 8.31 2.87 -3.40
CA ASP A 71 9.39 2.58 -2.45
C ASP A 71 8.94 2.82 -1.02
N TYR A 72 8.50 4.04 -0.71
CA TYR A 72 8.07 4.41 0.62
C TYR A 72 6.65 4.96 0.60
N PHE A 73 5.73 4.14 1.09
CA PHE A 73 4.32 4.44 1.10
C PHE A 73 3.77 4.48 2.52
N ARG A 74 3.28 5.65 2.93
CA ARG A 74 2.71 5.84 4.27
C ARG A 74 1.33 6.49 4.23
N LEU A 75 0.35 5.76 4.75
CA LEU A 75 -1.01 6.26 4.99
C LEU A 75 -1.39 6.24 6.46
N ASN A 76 -2.04 7.32 6.89
CA ASN A 76 -2.60 7.39 8.25
C ASN A 76 -4.08 6.97 8.32
N SER A 77 -4.80 6.97 7.20
CA SER A 77 -6.22 6.61 7.11
C SER A 77 -6.45 5.51 6.07
N GLY A 78 -7.70 5.10 5.85
CA GLY A 78 -8.07 3.97 4.99
C GLY A 78 -7.52 4.00 3.55
N LEU A 79 -7.11 2.84 3.06
CA LEU A 79 -6.74 2.59 1.68
C LEU A 79 -7.79 1.71 0.99
N SER A 80 -8.30 2.15 -0.15
CA SER A 80 -8.91 1.29 -1.16
C SER A 80 -8.05 1.30 -2.42
N ALA A 81 -7.43 0.18 -2.80
CA ALA A 81 -6.58 0.19 -3.98
C ALA A 81 -6.47 -1.14 -4.72
N ASN A 82 -6.22 -1.04 -6.03
CA ASN A 82 -5.64 -2.11 -6.82
C ASN A 82 -4.18 -1.74 -7.11
N VAL A 83 -3.24 -2.59 -6.69
CA VAL A 83 -1.82 -2.36 -6.91
C VAL A 83 -1.24 -3.51 -7.72
N ALA A 84 -0.58 -3.19 -8.82
CA ALA A 84 0.18 -4.13 -9.63
C ALA A 84 1.63 -3.67 -9.71
N GLY A 85 2.56 -4.45 -9.17
CA GLY A 85 3.98 -4.14 -9.19
C GLY A 85 4.66 -4.35 -7.84
N LEU A 86 5.58 -3.46 -7.49
CA LEU A 86 6.49 -3.66 -6.37
C LEU A 86 6.26 -2.59 -5.29
N LEU A 87 6.22 -3.04 -4.04
CA LEU A 87 6.00 -2.24 -2.84
C LEU A 87 7.12 -2.54 -1.83
N ASP A 88 8.10 -1.67 -1.68
CA ASP A 88 9.22 -1.92 -0.76
C ASP A 88 8.81 -1.70 0.69
N TYR A 89 8.39 -0.48 1.02
CA TYR A 89 7.98 -0.10 2.38
C TYR A 89 6.57 0.44 2.39
N PHE A 90 5.65 -0.38 2.88
CA PHE A 90 4.25 -0.04 2.99
C PHE A 90 3.81 0.03 4.45
N ARG A 91 3.36 1.20 4.89
CA ARG A 91 2.82 1.40 6.25
C ARG A 91 1.45 2.06 6.24
N LEU A 92 0.50 1.38 6.86
CA LEU A 92 -0.87 1.85 7.01
C LEU A 92 -1.30 1.83 8.48
N ASN A 93 -1.88 2.94 8.95
CA ASN A 93 -2.37 3.00 10.33
C ASN A 93 -3.80 2.49 10.50
N SER A 94 -4.65 2.51 9.46
CA SER A 94 -6.03 2.01 9.56
C SER A 94 -6.57 1.58 8.20
N GLY A 95 -7.34 0.49 8.20
CA GLY A 95 -8.25 0.07 7.13
C GLY A 95 -7.59 -0.14 5.77
N LEU A 96 -7.17 -1.36 5.44
CA LEU A 96 -6.81 -1.73 4.07
C LEU A 96 -7.94 -2.51 3.41
N SER A 97 -8.42 -2.03 2.26
CA SER A 97 -9.17 -2.82 1.28
C SER A 97 -8.40 -2.84 -0.03
N ALA A 98 -7.67 -3.92 -0.34
CA ALA A 98 -6.85 -3.91 -1.54
C ALA A 98 -6.72 -5.26 -2.26
N ASN A 99 -6.54 -5.18 -3.58
CA ASN A 99 -5.99 -6.28 -4.37
C ASN A 99 -4.56 -5.90 -4.74
N VAL A 100 -3.60 -6.70 -4.32
CA VAL A 100 -2.18 -6.47 -4.64
C VAL A 100 -1.66 -7.66 -5.43
N ALA A 101 -1.07 -7.38 -6.59
CA ALA A 101 -0.39 -8.37 -7.41
C ALA A 101 1.08 -7.95 -7.61
N GLY A 102 2.02 -8.74 -7.09
CA GLY A 102 3.45 -8.47 -7.22
C GLY A 102 4.23 -8.70 -5.93
N LEU A 103 5.22 -7.85 -5.66
CA LEU A 103 6.21 -8.07 -4.60
C LEU A 103 6.05 -7.03 -3.49
N LEU A 104 6.05 -7.50 -2.24
CA LEU A 104 5.89 -6.70 -1.03
C LEU A 104 7.02 -7.03 -0.05
N ASP A 105 7.99 -6.13 0.13
CA ASP A 105 9.13 -6.40 1.01
C ASP A 105 8.78 -6.17 2.47
N TYR A 106 8.29 -4.98 2.80
CA TYR A 106 7.92 -4.60 4.16
C TYR A 106 6.52 -4.05 4.20
N PHE A 107 5.61 -4.80 4.80
CA PHE A 107 4.24 -4.39 5.01
C PHE A 107 3.90 -4.32 6.50
N ARG A 108 3.42 -3.15 6.94
CA ARG A 108 2.92 -2.94 8.31
C ARG A 108 1.55 -2.30 8.32
N LEU A 109 0.61 -2.97 8.99
CA LEU A 109 -0.74 -2.48 9.22
C LEU A 109 -1.09 -2.51 10.71
N ASN A 110 -1.64 -1.41 11.23
CA ASN A 110 -2.09 -1.40 12.63
C ASN A 110 -3.51 -1.98 12.82
N SER A 111 -4.45 -1.75 11.90
CA SER A 111 -5.82 -2.26 12.07
C SER A 111 -6.59 -2.43 10.76
N GLY A 112 -7.42 -3.48 10.71
CA GLY A 112 -8.48 -3.66 9.73
C GLY A 112 -7.97 -4.00 8.33
N LEU A 113 -7.68 -5.27 8.08
CA LEU A 113 -7.26 -5.76 6.78
C LEU A 113 -8.36 -6.54 6.07
N SER A 114 -8.68 -6.16 4.85
CA SER A 114 -9.43 -6.95 3.88
C SER A 114 -8.67 -6.90 2.55
N ALA A 115 -7.80 -7.87 2.30
CA ALA A 115 -6.96 -7.84 1.11
C ALA A 115 -6.82 -9.20 0.45
N ASN A 116 -6.71 -9.18 -0.88
CA ASN A 116 -6.20 -10.28 -1.68
C ASN A 116 -4.80 -9.92 -2.14
N VAL A 117 -3.81 -10.69 -1.72
CA VAL A 117 -2.43 -10.49 -2.15
C VAL A 117 -1.98 -11.70 -2.96
N ALA A 118 -1.51 -11.47 -4.18
CA ALA A 118 -0.97 -12.48 -5.07
C ALA A 118 0.50 -12.14 -5.39
N GLY A 119 1.46 -12.90 -4.85
CA GLY A 119 2.88 -12.72 -5.14
C GLY A 119 3.81 -12.94 -3.94
N LEU A 120 4.97 -12.29 -3.92
CA LEU A 120 5.98 -12.48 -2.87
C LEU A 120 5.76 -11.49 -1.73
N LEU A 121 5.86 -11.97 -0.50
CA LEU A 121 5.73 -11.15 0.69
C LEU A 121 6.81 -11.50 1.73
N ASP A 122 7.78 -10.61 1.91
CA ASP A 122 8.95 -10.91 2.76
C ASP A 122 8.64 -10.65 4.24
N TYR A 123 8.22 -9.43 4.58
CA TYR A 123 7.88 -9.05 5.94
C TYR A 123 6.46 -8.52 6.06
N PHE A 124 5.64 -9.18 6.88
CA PHE A 124 4.29 -8.76 7.21
C PHE A 124 4.12 -8.54 8.72
N ARG A 125 3.59 -7.38 9.10
CA ARG A 125 3.16 -7.11 10.47
C ARG A 125 1.75 -6.56 10.54
N LEU A 126 0.90 -7.23 11.31
CA LEU A 126 -0.46 -6.78 11.62
C LEU A 126 -0.71 -6.70 13.14
N ILE A 127 -1.39 -5.66 13.59
CA ILE A 127 -1.73 -5.48 15.01
C ILE A 127 -3.18 -5.87 15.34
N SER A 128 -4.15 -5.76 14.42
CA SER A 128 -5.54 -6.22 14.69
C SER A 128 -6.43 -6.33 13.43
N GLY A 129 -7.40 -7.26 13.45
CA GLY A 129 -8.46 -7.41 12.44
C GLY A 129 -8.01 -8.08 11.14
N PHE A 130 -8.35 -9.36 10.94
CA PHE A 130 -7.87 -10.16 9.80
C PHE A 130 -8.98 -11.02 9.15
N PRO A 131 -9.49 -10.56 8.01
CA PRO A 131 -9.77 -11.45 6.89
C PRO A 131 -8.91 -11.10 5.66
N ALA A 132 -7.72 -11.68 5.51
CA ALA A 132 -6.94 -11.56 4.27
C ALA A 132 -6.67 -12.91 3.64
N ASN A 133 -6.66 -12.95 2.31
CA ASN A 133 -6.23 -14.09 1.53
C ASN A 133 -4.90 -13.76 0.87
N VAL A 134 -3.85 -14.50 1.22
CA VAL A 134 -2.52 -14.32 0.62
C VAL A 134 -2.19 -15.59 -0.15
N ALA A 135 -2.05 -15.44 -1.47
CA ALA A 135 -1.64 -16.49 -2.38
C ALA A 135 -0.23 -16.18 -2.88
N GLY A 136 0.78 -16.90 -2.36
CA GLY A 136 2.16 -16.70 -2.75
C GLY A 136 3.16 -17.11 -1.68
N LEU A 137 4.42 -16.71 -1.84
CA LEU A 137 5.48 -17.04 -0.89
C LEU A 137 5.50 -15.99 0.23
N LEU A 138 5.51 -16.46 1.48
CA LEU A 138 5.58 -15.63 2.68
C LEU A 138 6.79 -16.04 3.51
N ASP A 139 7.69 -15.10 3.79
CA ASP A 139 8.87 -15.38 4.61
C ASP A 139 8.54 -15.15 6.11
N TYR A 140 8.17 -13.93 6.49
CA TYR A 140 7.99 -13.54 7.90
C TYR A 140 6.65 -12.85 8.20
N ILE A 141 5.89 -13.37 9.17
CA ILE A 141 4.59 -12.81 9.59
C ILE A 141 4.50 -12.63 11.11
N VAL A 142 4.15 -11.42 11.55
CA VAL A 142 3.81 -11.12 12.95
C VAL A 142 2.39 -10.59 13.05
N CYS A 143 1.54 -11.32 13.77
CA CYS A 143 0.22 -10.85 14.19
C CYS A 143 0.17 -10.72 15.71
N GLN A 144 -0.22 -9.55 16.22
CA GLN A 144 -0.53 -9.39 17.64
C GLN A 144 -2.04 -9.54 17.84
N PRO A 145 -2.56 -10.51 18.61
CA PRO A 145 -3.99 -10.59 18.87
C PRO A 145 -4.42 -9.54 19.91
N THR A 146 -5.56 -8.89 19.68
CA THR A 146 -6.30 -8.13 20.70
C THR A 146 -7.13 -9.10 21.57
N PRO A 147 -7.28 -8.90 22.89
CA PRO A 147 -7.80 -9.91 23.82
C PRO A 147 -9.28 -10.37 23.66
N LEU A 148 -10.01 -9.93 22.64
CA LEU A 148 -11.49 -9.99 22.63
C LEU A 148 -12.17 -10.78 21.49
N SER A 149 -11.47 -11.54 20.65
CA SER A 149 -12.17 -12.34 19.61
C SER A 149 -11.62 -13.77 19.50
N ARG A 150 -12.54 -14.75 19.56
CA ARG A 150 -12.26 -16.19 19.69
C ARG A 150 -11.82 -16.89 18.40
N HIS A 151 -11.65 -16.20 17.27
CA HIS A 151 -11.22 -16.85 16.03
C HIS A 151 -10.07 -16.06 15.39
N HIS A 152 -9.26 -16.80 14.62
CA HIS A 152 -8.30 -16.38 13.59
C HIS A 152 -6.81 -16.59 13.95
N GLN A 153 -6.26 -17.68 13.40
CA GLN A 153 -4.87 -18.11 13.47
C GLN A 153 -4.01 -17.28 12.53
N CYS A 154 -2.89 -16.73 13.03
CA CYS A 154 -1.76 -16.29 12.22
C CYS A 154 -0.53 -17.15 12.52
N ARG A 155 0.21 -17.60 11.50
CA ARG A 155 1.59 -18.11 11.62
C ARG A 155 2.37 -17.86 10.32
N SER A 156 3.58 -17.32 10.42
CA SER A 156 4.75 -17.78 9.63
C SER A 156 6.04 -17.52 10.40
N LEU A 157 6.87 -18.56 10.49
CA LEU A 157 8.25 -18.58 10.95
C LEU A 157 8.92 -19.68 10.12
N GLY A 158 9.55 -19.32 8.98
CA GLY A 158 10.52 -20.11 8.22
C GLY A 158 10.24 -21.61 7.97
N ASP A 159 10.14 -21.98 6.70
CA ASP A 159 10.09 -23.34 6.12
C ASP A 159 8.71 -23.99 5.97
N SER A 160 8.19 -23.97 4.74
CA SER A 160 7.28 -24.99 4.22
C SER A 160 7.53 -25.22 2.72
N LEU A 161 8.76 -25.56 2.36
CA LEU A 161 9.00 -26.46 1.24
C LEU A 161 8.52 -27.86 1.66
N SER A 162 7.22 -28.15 1.53
CA SER A 162 6.68 -29.50 1.29
C SER A 162 5.19 -29.57 1.65
N ARG A 163 4.34 -29.60 0.62
CA ARG A 163 3.35 -30.67 0.39
C ARG A 163 2.49 -30.29 -0.81
N LEU A 164 3.02 -30.63 -2.00
CA LEU A 164 2.18 -31.09 -3.10
C LEU A 164 1.42 -32.35 -2.62
N PRO A 165 0.12 -32.52 -2.89
CA PRO A 165 -0.48 -33.84 -2.82
C PRO A 165 -0.09 -34.59 -4.10
N ALA A 166 0.77 -35.59 -3.97
CA ALA A 166 0.77 -36.72 -4.88
C ALA A 166 0.40 -37.95 -4.05
N LEU A 167 -0.70 -38.59 -4.47
CA LEU A 167 -1.26 -39.90 -4.09
C LEU A 167 -0.61 -40.65 -2.93
#